data_AF-A0A437M3Q8-F1
#
_entry.id   AF-A0A437M3Q8-F1
#
_cell.length_a   1.000
_cell.length_b   1.000
_cell.length_c   1.000
_cell.angle_alpha   90.00
_cell.angle_beta   90.00
_cell.angle_gamma   90.00
#
_symmetry.space_group_name_H-M   'P 1'
#
loop_
_entity.id
_entity.type
_entity.pdbx_description
1 polymer ?
#
loop_
_entity_poly.entity_id
_entity_poly.type
_entity_poly.pdbx_seq_one_letter_code
_entity_poly.pdbx_strand_id
1 'polypeptide(L)'
;MALPSRLLLQGAVAVGGLVPVLAGGAGALGGPAALGLDVGGADAGSHFRYLSGLLLAIGLGFWSCIPGIERRGRRFALLTGLVVLGGLARLGGLAADGVPSAPMAAALVMELAVTPLLCLWQRRLAG
;
A
#
# COMPACT_ATOMS: atom_id res chain seq x y z
N MET A 1 20.50 -22.60 -3.68
CA MET A 1 19.24 -22.98 -4.35
C MET A 1 18.04 -22.38 -3.59
N ALA A 2 17.83 -21.05 -3.71
CA ALA A 2 16.82 -20.27 -2.98
C ALA A 2 15.64 -19.79 -3.86
N LEU A 3 15.47 -20.41 -5.04
CA LEU A 3 14.47 -20.04 -6.04
C LEU A 3 13.00 -20.06 -5.55
N PRO A 4 12.53 -21.03 -4.73
CA PRO A 4 11.13 -21.06 -4.33
C PRO A 4 10.74 -19.90 -3.41
N SER A 5 11.58 -19.53 -2.43
CA SER A 5 11.28 -18.40 -1.53
C SER A 5 11.24 -17.06 -2.25
N ARG A 6 12.09 -16.88 -3.27
CA ARG A 6 12.07 -15.71 -4.15
C ARG A 6 10.76 -15.61 -4.93
N LEU A 7 10.33 -16.69 -5.59
CA LEU A 7 9.08 -16.71 -6.36
C LEU A 7 7.86 -16.47 -5.47
N LEU A 8 7.86 -17.03 -4.26
CA LEU A 8 6.80 -16.80 -3.28
C LEU A 8 6.73 -15.32 -2.86
N LEU A 9 7.87 -14.67 -2.59
CA LEU A 9 7.89 -13.24 -2.28
C LEU A 9 7.41 -12.40 -3.47
N GLN A 10 7.83 -12.74 -4.69
CA GLN A 10 7.36 -12.06 -5.90
C GLN A 10 5.84 -12.18 -6.06
N GLY A 11 5.29 -13.37 -5.87
CA GLY A 11 3.85 -13.62 -5.90
C GLY A 11 3.11 -12.85 -4.80
N ALA A 12 3.62 -12.88 -3.57
CA ALA A 12 3.03 -12.15 -2.45
C ALA A 12 3.01 -10.63 -2.68
N VAL A 13 4.08 -10.06 -3.24
CA VAL A 13 4.13 -8.63 -3.60
C VAL A 13 3.24 -8.31 -4.80
N ALA A 14 3.15 -9.21 -5.78
CA ALA A 14 2.23 -9.04 -6.90
C ALA A 14 0.78 -8.96 -6.41
N VAL A 15 0.36 -9.92 -5.59
CA VAL A 15 -0.99 -9.98 -5.01
C VAL A 15 -1.23 -8.82 -4.05
N GLY A 16 -0.32 -8.57 -3.10
CA GLY A 16 -0.46 -7.47 -2.14
C GLY A 16 -0.51 -6.09 -2.81
N GLY A 17 0.24 -5.91 -3.90
CA GLY A 17 0.24 -4.69 -4.70
C GLY A 17 -1.06 -4.44 -5.49
N LEU A 18 -1.93 -5.45 -5.68
CA LEU A 18 -3.25 -5.23 -6.28
C LEU A 18 -4.08 -4.24 -5.47
N VAL A 19 -3.99 -4.28 -4.14
CA VAL A 19 -4.76 -3.39 -3.26
C VAL A 19 -4.45 -1.91 -3.54
N PRO A 20 -3.21 -1.42 -3.40
CA PRO A 20 -2.90 -0.01 -3.70
C PRO A 20 -3.06 0.35 -5.17
N VAL A 21 -2.82 -0.58 -6.11
CA VAL A 21 -2.98 -0.28 -7.55
C VAL A 21 -4.45 -0.12 -7.92
N LEU A 22 -5.32 -1.03 -7.49
CA LEU A 22 -6.75 -0.96 -7.82
C LEU A 22 -7.44 0.15 -7.03
N ALA A 23 -7.23 0.24 -5.71
CA ALA A 23 -7.86 1.27 -4.90
C ALA A 23 -7.33 2.67 -5.25
N GLY A 24 -6.01 2.81 -5.43
CA GLY A 24 -5.39 4.06 -5.84
C GLY A 24 -5.82 4.48 -7.25
N GLY A 25 -5.88 3.53 -8.20
CA GLY A 25 -6.35 3.80 -9.56
C GLY A 25 -7.82 4.22 -9.62
N ALA A 26 -8.69 3.48 -8.93
CA ALA A 26 -10.11 3.81 -8.84
C ALA A 26 -10.33 5.19 -8.22
N GLY A 27 -9.67 5.48 -7.09
CA GLY A 27 -9.78 6.77 -6.41
C GLY A 27 -9.15 7.94 -7.17
N ALA A 28 -8.05 7.73 -7.90
CA ALA A 28 -7.40 8.79 -8.67
C ALA A 28 -8.23 9.20 -9.89
N LEU A 29 -8.80 8.22 -10.61
CA LEU A 29 -9.55 8.46 -11.84
C LEU A 29 -11.01 8.81 -11.57
N GLY A 30 -11.68 8.03 -10.72
CA GLY A 30 -13.11 8.18 -10.43
C GLY A 30 -13.40 9.01 -9.19
N GLY A 31 -12.38 9.37 -8.41
CA GLY A 31 -12.55 10.09 -7.16
C GLY A 31 -13.17 9.21 -6.05
N PRO A 32 -13.65 9.86 -4.97
CA PRO A 32 -14.25 9.21 -3.80
C PRO A 32 -15.43 8.29 -4.16
N ALA A 33 -16.28 8.72 -5.09
CA ALA A 33 -17.48 7.99 -5.49
C ALA A 33 -17.18 6.62 -6.11
N ALA A 34 -16.04 6.46 -6.78
CA ALA A 34 -15.62 5.16 -7.34
C ALA A 34 -15.32 4.10 -6.27
N LEU A 35 -15.15 4.53 -5.01
CA LEU A 35 -14.97 3.67 -3.86
C LEU A 35 -16.21 3.68 -2.93
N GLY A 36 -17.34 4.22 -3.41
CA GLY A 36 -18.57 4.35 -2.63
C GLY A 36 -18.45 5.33 -1.47
N LEU A 37 -17.49 6.27 -1.53
CA LEU A 37 -17.28 7.28 -0.52
C LEU A 37 -17.91 8.61 -0.95
N ASP A 38 -18.55 9.28 -0.01
CA ASP A 38 -18.96 10.67 -0.13
C ASP A 38 -18.03 11.52 0.74
N VAL A 39 -17.19 12.33 0.11
CA VAL A 39 -16.29 13.26 0.81
C VAL A 39 -16.65 14.67 0.35
N GLY A 40 -16.86 15.57 1.31
CA GLY A 40 -17.48 16.87 1.04
C GLY A 40 -16.67 17.76 0.11
N GLY A 41 -17.35 18.59 -0.69
CA GLY A 41 -16.76 19.73 -1.41
C GLY A 41 -15.68 19.40 -2.46
N ALA A 42 -15.35 20.40 -3.29
CA ALA A 42 -14.34 20.26 -4.33
C ALA A 42 -12.93 20.04 -3.75
N ASP A 43 -12.61 20.69 -2.63
CA ASP A 43 -11.26 20.64 -2.03
C ASP A 43 -10.92 19.26 -1.46
N ALA A 44 -11.81 18.65 -0.67
CA ALA A 44 -11.57 17.30 -0.17
C ALA A 44 -11.61 16.27 -1.29
N GLY A 45 -12.49 16.46 -2.30
CA GLY A 45 -12.50 15.64 -3.50
C GLY A 45 -11.21 15.72 -4.32
N SER A 46 -10.57 16.90 -4.39
CA SER A 46 -9.26 17.10 -5.03
C SER A 46 -8.15 16.42 -4.23
N HIS A 47 -8.11 16.66 -2.91
CA HIS A 47 -7.13 16.05 -2.02
C HIS A 47 -7.20 14.51 -2.02
N PHE A 48 -8.41 13.95 -2.05
CA PHE A 48 -8.63 12.51 -2.14
C PHE A 48 -8.03 11.91 -3.42
N ARG A 49 -8.22 12.56 -4.58
CA ARG A 49 -7.64 12.11 -5.85
C ARG A 49 -6.11 12.14 -5.82
N TYR A 50 -5.54 13.20 -5.23
CA TYR A 50 -4.10 13.31 -5.05
C TYR A 50 -3.54 12.16 -4.20
N LEU A 51 -4.13 11.91 -3.01
CA LEU A 51 -3.71 10.80 -2.15
C LEU A 51 -3.89 9.43 -2.81
N SER A 52 -4.97 9.25 -3.57
CA SER A 52 -5.21 8.03 -4.35
C SER A 52 -4.16 7.82 -5.44
N GLY A 53 -3.74 8.89 -6.12
CA GLY A 53 -2.65 8.87 -7.09
C GLY A 53 -1.31 8.49 -6.47
N LEU A 54 -1.02 9.00 -5.26
CA LEU A 54 0.16 8.59 -4.50
C LEU A 54 0.10 7.11 -4.11
N LEU A 55 -1.06 6.62 -3.65
CA LEU A 55 -1.27 5.21 -3.32
C LEU A 55 -1.03 4.31 -4.53
N LEU A 56 -1.57 4.69 -5.70
CA LEU A 56 -1.32 4.01 -6.97
C LEU A 56 0.19 3.98 -7.29
N ALA A 57 0.86 5.13 -7.20
CA ALA A 57 2.29 5.23 -7.48
C ALA A 57 3.13 4.35 -6.54
N ILE A 58 2.76 4.24 -5.26
CA ILE A 58 3.40 3.33 -4.31
C ILE A 58 3.20 1.87 -4.72
N GLY A 59 1.98 1.49 -5.08
CA GLY A 59 1.66 0.13 -5.57
C GLY A 59 2.47 -0.26 -6.81
N LEU A 60 2.50 0.63 -7.81
CA LEU A 60 3.35 0.46 -9.00
C LEU A 60 4.84 0.46 -8.64
N GLY A 61 5.23 1.24 -7.63
CA GLY A 61 6.57 1.22 -7.06
C GLY A 61 6.97 -0.16 -6.55
N PHE A 62 6.10 -0.83 -5.80
CA PHE A 62 6.33 -2.21 -5.33
C PHE A 62 6.38 -3.20 -6.49
N TRP A 63 5.45 -3.10 -7.45
CA TRP A 63 5.45 -3.98 -8.62
C TRP A 63 6.71 -3.84 -9.48
N SER A 64 7.25 -2.63 -9.62
CA SER A 64 8.50 -2.41 -10.34
C SER A 64 9.73 -3.07 -9.67
N CYS A 65 9.63 -3.44 -8.38
CA CYS A 65 10.67 -4.18 -7.68
C CYS A 65 10.65 -5.68 -8.01
N ILE A 66 9.52 -6.24 -8.48
CA ILE A 66 9.30 -7.69 -8.61
C ILE A 66 10.41 -8.39 -9.41
N PRO A 67 10.79 -7.98 -10.63
CA PRO A 67 11.74 -8.74 -11.45
C PRO A 67 13.13 -8.96 -10.81
N GLY A 68 13.53 -8.05 -9.91
CA GLY A 68 14.83 -8.08 -9.22
C GLY A 68 14.71 -7.90 -7.71
N ILE A 69 13.66 -8.44 -7.10
CA ILE A 69 13.23 -8.10 -5.73
C ILE A 69 14.33 -8.19 -4.67
N GLU A 70 15.27 -9.12 -4.79
CA GLU A 70 16.41 -9.29 -3.89
C GLU A 70 17.36 -8.08 -3.92
N ARG A 71 17.53 -7.44 -5.08
CA ARG A 71 18.45 -6.31 -5.28
C ARG A 71 17.81 -4.94 -5.03
N ARG A 72 16.52 -4.90 -4.68
CA ARG A 72 15.74 -3.64 -4.56
C ARG A 72 15.54 -3.17 -3.12
N GLY A 73 16.35 -3.66 -2.17
CA GLY A 73 16.16 -3.43 -0.73
C GLY A 73 15.92 -1.98 -0.32
N ARG A 74 16.75 -1.02 -0.77
CA ARG A 74 16.58 0.41 -0.43
C ARG A 74 15.23 0.98 -0.90
N ARG A 75 14.81 0.66 -2.12
CA ARG A 75 13.53 1.10 -2.68
C ARG A 75 12.36 0.42 -1.97
N PHE A 76 12.48 -0.88 -1.71
CA PHE A 76 11.46 -1.65 -1.00
C PHE A 76 11.26 -1.13 0.43
N ALA A 77 12.36 -0.82 1.14
CA ALA A 77 12.33 -0.22 2.46
C ALA A 77 11.71 1.19 2.46
N LEU A 78 12.05 2.03 1.48
CA LEU A 78 11.43 3.35 1.32
C LEU A 78 9.91 3.25 1.14
N LEU A 79 9.46 2.42 0.19
CA LEU A 79 8.02 2.22 -0.07
C LEU A 79 7.31 1.67 1.16
N THR A 80 7.94 0.73 1.88
CA THR A 80 7.42 0.20 3.14
C THR A 80 7.29 1.31 4.18
N GLY A 81 8.31 2.17 4.32
CA GLY A 81 8.28 3.30 5.23
C GLY A 81 7.13 4.28 4.94
N LEU A 82 6.87 4.58 3.66
CA LEU A 82 5.72 5.41 3.26
C LEU A 82 4.39 4.79 3.68
N VAL A 83 4.22 3.49 3.46
CA VAL A 83 3.01 2.74 3.82
C VAL A 83 2.82 2.69 5.34
N VAL A 84 3.88 2.41 6.09
CA VAL A 84 3.82 2.37 7.56
C VAL A 84 3.48 3.74 8.14
N LEU A 85 4.09 4.82 7.64
CA LEU A 85 3.77 6.18 8.07
C LEU A 85 2.30 6.52 7.79
N GLY A 86 1.78 6.14 6.62
CA GLY A 86 0.36 6.26 6.29
C GLY A 86 -0.54 5.46 7.25
N GLY A 87 -0.16 4.22 7.56
CA GLY A 87 -0.88 3.38 8.52
C GLY A 87 -0.86 3.93 9.95
N LEU A 88 0.25 4.53 10.38
CA LEU A 88 0.33 5.19 11.69
C LEU A 88 -0.58 6.42 11.75
N ALA A 89 -0.63 7.22 10.69
CA ALA A 89 -1.58 8.34 10.58
C ALA A 89 -3.04 7.83 10.62
N ARG A 90 -3.35 6.75 9.90
CA ARG A 90 -4.67 6.11 9.91
C ARG A 90 -5.03 5.53 11.28
N LEU A 91 -4.08 4.93 11.99
CA LEU A 91 -4.25 4.45 13.37
C LEU A 91 -4.54 5.61 14.34
N GLY A 92 -3.88 6.75 14.17
CA GLY A 92 -4.20 7.97 14.92
C GLY A 92 -5.64 8.45 14.65
N GLY A 93 -6.09 8.34 13.40
CA GLY A 93 -7.47 8.62 13.01
C GLY A 93 -8.52 7.74 13.70
N LEU A 94 -8.22 6.46 14.00
CA LEU A 94 -9.13 5.61 14.78
C LEU A 94 -9.47 6.23 16.15
N ALA A 95 -8.47 6.83 16.80
CA ALA A 95 -8.65 7.44 18.11
C ALA A 95 -9.42 8.77 18.04
N ALA A 96 -9.36 9.47 16.91
CA ALA A 96 -10.02 10.76 16.71
C ALA A 96 -11.46 10.62 16.16
N ASP A 97 -11.64 9.72 15.19
CA ASP A 97 -12.83 9.66 14.33
C ASP A 97 -13.66 8.37 14.52
N GLY A 98 -13.16 7.41 15.30
CA GLY A 98 -13.84 6.15 15.62
C GLY A 98 -13.42 4.95 14.76
N VAL A 99 -14.11 3.81 14.96
CA VAL A 99 -13.77 2.54 14.29
C VAL A 99 -14.14 2.61 12.82
N PRO A 100 -13.20 2.39 11.90
CA PRO A 100 -13.47 2.56 10.49
C PRO A 100 -14.15 1.31 9.90
N SER A 101 -14.62 1.44 8.66
CA SER A 101 -15.25 0.34 7.92
C SER A 101 -14.31 -0.86 7.74
N ALA A 102 -14.87 -2.05 7.52
CA ALA A 102 -14.08 -3.28 7.34
C ALA A 102 -12.97 -3.19 6.26
N PRO A 103 -13.19 -2.58 5.08
CA PRO A 103 -12.12 -2.37 4.10
C PRO A 103 -10.98 -1.51 4.63
N MET A 104 -11.30 -0.51 5.45
CA MET A 104 -10.33 0.40 6.03
C MET A 104 -9.54 -0.26 7.16
N ALA A 105 -10.17 -1.13 7.96
CA ALA A 105 -9.49 -1.97 8.94
C ALA A 105 -8.54 -2.98 8.25
N ALA A 106 -8.96 -3.59 7.14
CA ALA A 106 -8.10 -4.45 6.33
C ALA A 106 -6.91 -3.68 5.74
N ALA A 107 -7.11 -2.45 5.28
CA ALA A 107 -6.02 -1.57 4.85
C ALA A 107 -5.01 -1.31 5.98
N LEU A 108 -5.48 -1.08 7.21
CA LEU A 108 -4.60 -0.87 8.36
C LEU A 108 -3.74 -2.11 8.66
N VAL A 109 -4.30 -3.32 8.54
CA VAL A 109 -3.54 -4.58 8.63
C VAL A 109 -2.51 -4.69 7.50
N MET A 110 -2.88 -4.32 6.28
CA MET A 110 -1.94 -4.29 5.16
C MET A 110 -0.78 -3.31 5.40
N GLU A 111 -1.08 -2.15 5.97
CA GLU A 111 -0.11 -1.08 6.22
C GLU A 111 0.86 -1.40 7.35
N LEU A 112 0.36 -1.92 8.48
CA LEU A 112 1.13 -2.08 9.71
C LEU A 112 1.62 -3.51 9.98
N ALA A 113 1.08 -4.51 9.28
CA ALA A 113 1.53 -5.90 9.41
C ALA A 113 2.08 -6.46 8.10
N VAL A 114 1.25 -6.53 7.05
CA VAL A 114 1.63 -7.26 5.82
C VAL A 114 2.83 -6.60 5.13
N THR A 115 2.79 -5.29 4.90
CA THR A 115 3.86 -4.60 4.17
C THR A 115 5.22 -4.65 4.92
N PRO A 116 5.28 -4.41 6.25
CA PRO A 116 6.50 -4.62 7.02
C PRO A 116 7.03 -6.06 6.97
N LEU A 117 6.15 -7.06 7.07
CA LEU A 117 6.54 -8.47 7.01
C LEU A 117 7.12 -8.83 5.64
N LEU A 118 6.54 -8.31 4.55
CA LEU A 118 7.09 -8.47 3.20
C LEU A 118 8.48 -7.82 3.08
N CYS A 119 8.68 -6.66 3.70
CA CYS A 119 9.97 -5.98 3.71
C CYS A 119 11.03 -6.76 4.49
N LEU A 120 10.68 -7.30 5.67
CA LEU A 120 11.56 -8.16 6.45
C LEU A 120 11.90 -9.44 5.69
N TRP A 121 10.94 -10.05 5.00
CA TRP A 121 11.19 -11.21 4.15
C TRP A 121 12.13 -10.86 2.99
N GLN A 122 11.92 -9.74 2.30
CA GLN A 122 12.82 -9.26 1.26
C GLN A 122 14.25 -9.09 1.77
N ARG A 123 14.44 -8.49 2.96
CA ARG A 123 15.76 -8.29 3.56
C ARG A 123 16.47 -9.62 3.89
N ARG A 124 15.73 -10.64 4.30
CA ARG A 124 16.27 -11.99 4.54
C ARG A 124 16.73 -12.71 3.28
N LEU A 125 16.16 -12.38 2.12
CA LEU A 125 16.60 -12.93 0.83
C LEU A 125 17.74 -12.13 0.18
N ALA A 126 17.89 -10.86 0.58
CA ALA A 126 18.90 -9.96 0.05
C ALA A 126 20.26 -10.05 0.77
N GLY A 127 20.28 -10.60 1.99
CA GLY A 127 21.48 -10.93 2.75
C GLY A 127 21.91 -12.37 2.50
#